data_AF-A0A2D6M8X0-F1
#
_entry.id   AF-A0A2D6M8X0-F1
#
_cell.length_a   1.000
_cell.length_b   1.000
_cell.length_c   1.000
_cell.angle_alpha   90.00
_cell.angle_beta   90.00
_cell.angle_gamma   90.00
#
_symmetry.space_group_name_H-M   'P 1'
#
loop_
_entity.id
_entity.type
_entity.pdbx_description
1 polymer ?
#
loop_
_entity_poly.entity_id
_entity_poly.type
_entity_poly.pdbx_seq_one_letter_code
_entity_poly.pdbx_strand_id
1 'polypeptide(L)'
;MKDLKSILSESVSKTEKEFNNQPKKKGNIKSQTTPKDSGQDDDVTAWIVNTNNKFYSGKPVSEWNKRNFLSCIHDKYRSIFLKEITTPIAHGMFEMATLFDLINSNVKVDEDHLNEAVHGYIEWYFGKYIYDVIEKFSHWQIKFINHPQAISTFINSLRESHFDAGSMIKKNKITKDLLDIAYRGTPEKFISMYGIIIVYGYLRAGQGLSVDASVSYIKDGILRLCKSGIFTLDQIIDITNKYSPYPSKFNKLGLDDAIMNLKNHFGVSMNKIRVKFQ
;
A
#
# COMPACT_ATOMS: atom_id res chain seq x y z
N MET A 1 -11.85 37.61 20.77
CA MET A 1 -11.43 36.30 20.22
C MET A 1 -12.65 35.68 19.54
N LYS A 2 -12.66 35.59 18.21
CA LYS A 2 -13.74 34.93 17.45
C LYS A 2 -13.45 33.44 17.38
N ASP A 3 -14.49 32.64 17.60
CA ASP A 3 -14.44 31.20 17.80
C ASP A 3 -14.08 30.45 16.49
N LEU A 4 -12.93 29.77 16.49
CA LEU A 4 -12.37 29.04 15.34
C LEU A 4 -13.30 27.93 14.81
N LYS A 5 -14.27 27.47 15.61
CA LYS A 5 -15.30 26.50 15.18
C LYS A 5 -16.29 27.08 14.18
N SER A 6 -16.55 28.39 14.21
CA SER A 6 -17.49 29.05 13.29
C SER A 6 -16.94 29.20 11.87
N ILE A 7 -15.61 29.29 11.73
CA ILE A 7 -14.95 29.49 10.42
C ILE A 7 -14.88 28.17 9.64
N LEU A 8 -14.78 27.03 10.34
CA LEU A 8 -14.72 25.69 9.73
C LEU A 8 -16.10 25.16 9.30
N SER A 9 -17.21 25.59 9.93
CA SER A 9 -18.55 25.16 9.50
C SER A 9 -19.03 25.88 8.23
N GLU A 10 -18.62 27.13 8.02
CA GLU A 10 -19.03 27.91 6.83
C GLU A 10 -18.29 27.49 5.55
N SER A 11 -17.08 26.92 5.68
CA SER A 11 -16.26 26.49 4.54
C SER A 11 -16.66 25.12 3.98
N VAL A 12 -17.22 24.22 4.80
CA VAL A 12 -17.74 22.91 4.35
C VAL A 12 -19.10 23.05 3.65
N SER A 13 -19.95 24.00 4.08
CA SER A 13 -21.29 24.19 3.49
C SER A 13 -21.26 24.83 2.09
N LYS A 14 -20.21 25.58 1.74
CA LYS A 14 -20.08 26.20 0.42
C LYS A 14 -19.69 25.21 -0.68
N THR A 15 -18.90 24.19 -0.36
CA THR A 15 -18.40 23.22 -1.36
C THR A 15 -19.45 22.18 -1.75
N GLU A 16 -20.44 21.89 -0.90
CA GLU A 16 -21.54 20.96 -1.23
C GLU A 16 -22.61 21.56 -2.15
N LYS A 17 -22.75 22.89 -2.21
CA LYS A 17 -23.76 23.54 -3.05
C LYS A 17 -23.35 23.75 -4.51
N GLU A 18 -22.05 23.74 -4.82
CA GLU A 18 -21.55 23.91 -6.20
C GLU A 18 -21.57 22.61 -7.02
N PHE A 19 -21.67 21.43 -6.39
CA PHE A 19 -21.70 20.15 -7.10
C PHE A 19 -23.08 19.75 -7.65
N ASN A 20 -24.16 20.42 -7.25
CA ASN A 20 -25.54 19.98 -7.55
C ASN A 20 -26.32 20.82 -8.56
N ASN A 21 -25.72 21.83 -9.19
CA ASN A 21 -26.41 22.67 -10.19
C ASN A 21 -25.67 22.70 -11.52
N GLN A 22 -25.94 21.72 -12.38
CA GLN A 22 -25.80 21.88 -13.84
C GLN A 22 -27.17 21.73 -14.53
N PRO A 23 -27.56 22.65 -15.42
CA PRO A 23 -28.85 22.61 -16.10
C PRO A 23 -28.88 21.60 -17.25
N LYS A 24 -29.90 20.74 -17.27
CA LYS A 24 -30.24 19.85 -18.39
C LYS A 24 -30.74 20.68 -19.58
N LYS A 25 -29.94 20.81 -20.64
CA LYS A 25 -30.43 21.27 -21.95
C LYS A 25 -30.99 20.09 -22.75
N LYS A 26 -32.31 20.14 -22.98
CA LYS A 26 -33.01 19.38 -24.02
C LYS A 26 -32.79 20.08 -25.36
N GLY A 27 -32.37 19.33 -26.39
CA GLY A 27 -32.31 19.79 -27.77
C GLY A 27 -32.59 18.62 -28.71
N ASN A 28 -33.81 18.61 -29.25
CA ASN A 28 -34.26 17.76 -30.35
C ASN A 28 -33.54 18.16 -31.64
N ILE A 29 -32.98 17.22 -32.40
CA ILE A 29 -32.89 17.31 -33.87
C ILE A 29 -33.16 15.93 -34.47
N LYS A 30 -34.11 15.87 -35.41
CA LYS A 30 -34.52 14.72 -36.19
C LYS A 30 -33.78 14.68 -37.54
N SER A 31 -33.36 13.46 -37.89
CA SER A 31 -33.47 12.81 -39.21
C SER A 31 -32.44 12.99 -40.33
N GLN A 32 -31.90 11.82 -40.70
CA GLN A 32 -31.65 11.25 -42.05
C GLN A 32 -30.50 11.79 -42.92
N THR A 33 -29.49 10.94 -43.18
CA THR A 33 -29.35 10.13 -44.43
C THR A 33 -28.06 9.29 -44.37
N THR A 34 -28.16 7.98 -44.63
CA THR A 34 -27.05 7.10 -45.07
C THR A 34 -26.92 7.15 -46.61
N PRO A 35 -25.91 6.53 -47.27
CA PRO A 35 -24.72 5.81 -46.79
C PRO A 35 -23.40 6.26 -47.46
N LYS A 36 -22.23 5.94 -46.85
CA LYS A 36 -21.07 5.44 -47.61
C LYS A 36 -20.00 4.82 -46.71
N ASP A 37 -19.85 3.53 -46.96
CA ASP A 37 -18.67 2.70 -46.82
C ASP A 37 -17.34 3.46 -46.97
N SER A 38 -16.54 3.49 -45.91
CA SER A 38 -15.07 3.47 -45.97
C SER A 38 -14.57 3.17 -44.57
N GLY A 39 -14.00 1.97 -44.41
CA GLY A 39 -13.37 1.53 -43.18
C GLY A 39 -12.27 2.49 -42.76
N GLN A 40 -12.41 3.00 -41.55
CA GLN A 40 -11.30 3.45 -40.73
C GLN A 40 -11.65 3.02 -39.31
N ASP A 41 -11.05 1.90 -38.91
CA ASP A 41 -10.86 1.56 -37.50
C ASP A 41 -10.12 2.74 -36.86
N ASP A 42 -10.88 3.64 -36.23
CA ASP A 42 -10.35 4.49 -35.18
C ASP A 42 -10.08 3.58 -33.97
N ASP A 43 -8.97 2.85 -34.10
CA ASP A 43 -8.30 2.13 -33.04
C ASP A 43 -7.85 3.18 -32.02
N VAL A 44 -8.74 3.51 -31.09
CA VAL A 44 -8.41 4.12 -29.81
C VAL A 44 -7.54 3.11 -29.08
N THR A 45 -6.27 3.05 -29.48
CA THR A 45 -5.21 2.37 -28.79
C THR A 45 -5.10 3.05 -27.45
N ALA A 46 -5.83 2.51 -26.46
CA ALA A 46 -5.46 2.63 -25.08
C ALA A 46 -3.97 2.25 -25.05
N TRP A 47 -3.12 3.24 -24.79
CA TRP A 47 -1.70 3.01 -24.55
C TRP A 47 -1.60 2.15 -23.30
N ILE A 48 -1.74 0.84 -23.46
CA ILE A 48 -1.39 -0.16 -22.48
C ILE A 48 0.09 0.07 -22.27
N VAL A 49 0.42 0.72 -21.15
CA VAL A 49 1.81 0.89 -20.76
C VAL A 49 2.36 -0.51 -20.61
N ASN A 50 3.19 -0.92 -21.58
CA ASN A 50 3.96 -2.13 -21.49
C ASN A 50 4.92 -1.95 -20.31
N THR A 51 4.47 -2.33 -19.11
CA THR A 51 5.22 -2.26 -17.85
C THR A 51 6.26 -3.38 -17.77
N ASN A 52 6.83 -3.79 -18.91
CA ASN A 52 7.96 -4.72 -18.98
C ASN A 52 9.30 -4.10 -18.53
N ASN A 53 9.28 -3.06 -17.70
CA ASN A 53 10.49 -2.48 -17.14
C ASN A 53 10.57 -2.71 -15.64
N LYS A 54 11.33 -3.77 -15.31
CA LYS A 54 12.30 -3.88 -14.21
C LYS A 54 12.13 -2.83 -13.10
N PHE A 55 11.77 -3.33 -11.92
CA PHE A 55 12.13 -2.83 -10.59
C PHE A 55 12.84 -1.46 -10.59
N TYR A 56 12.08 -0.42 -10.24
CA TYR A 56 12.54 0.81 -9.59
C TYR A 56 13.90 1.36 -10.03
N SER A 57 13.98 1.99 -11.21
CA SER A 57 15.02 2.92 -11.73
C SER A 57 16.53 2.78 -11.39
N GLY A 58 16.98 1.82 -10.57
CA GLY A 58 18.28 1.80 -9.90
C GLY A 58 18.57 2.97 -8.95
N LYS A 59 17.78 4.06 -8.98
CA LYS A 59 18.07 5.32 -8.30
C LYS A 59 17.54 5.38 -6.87
N PRO A 60 18.25 6.08 -5.97
CA PRO A 60 17.71 6.39 -4.63
C PRO A 60 16.46 7.27 -4.73
N VAL A 61 15.58 7.18 -3.73
CA VAL A 61 14.29 7.91 -3.68
C VAL A 61 14.50 9.42 -3.77
N SER A 62 15.58 9.94 -3.19
CA SER A 62 15.97 11.36 -3.27
C SER A 62 16.06 11.87 -4.71
N GLU A 63 16.37 11.01 -5.69
CA GLU A 63 16.52 11.36 -7.10
C GLU A 63 15.26 11.09 -7.94
N TRP A 64 14.17 10.64 -7.32
CA TRP A 64 12.95 10.31 -8.04
C TRP A 64 12.21 11.57 -8.49
N ASN A 65 11.67 11.52 -9.70
CA ASN A 65 10.73 12.52 -10.18
C ASN A 65 9.28 12.00 -10.08
N LYS A 66 8.30 12.88 -10.32
CA LYS A 66 6.86 12.55 -10.26
C LYS A 66 6.48 11.33 -11.11
N ARG A 67 7.17 11.07 -12.22
CA ARG A 67 6.93 9.87 -13.05
C ARG A 67 7.40 8.60 -12.35
N ASN A 68 8.53 8.64 -11.64
CA ASN A 68 8.99 7.52 -10.83
C ASN A 68 7.98 7.18 -9.71
N PHE A 69 7.43 8.20 -9.05
CA PHE A 69 6.37 8.01 -8.04
C PHE A 69 5.09 7.43 -8.63
N LEU A 70 4.67 7.92 -9.80
CA LEU A 70 3.52 7.35 -10.51
C LEU A 70 3.75 5.87 -10.84
N SER A 71 4.93 5.50 -11.35
CA SER A 71 5.29 4.10 -11.57
C SER A 71 5.26 3.28 -10.27
N CYS A 72 5.79 3.82 -9.17
CA CYS A 72 5.74 3.17 -7.85
C CYS A 72 4.31 2.85 -7.41
N ILE A 73 3.37 3.78 -7.60
CA ILE A 73 1.95 3.59 -7.28
C ILE A 73 1.34 2.49 -8.15
N HIS A 74 1.63 2.50 -9.45
CA HIS A 74 1.16 1.45 -10.35
C HIS A 74 1.68 0.07 -9.94
N ASP A 75 2.96 -0.04 -9.63
CA ASP A 75 3.58 -1.30 -9.21
C ASP A 75 3.02 -1.79 -7.88
N LYS A 76 2.83 -0.89 -6.90
CA LYS A 76 2.20 -1.23 -5.61
C LYS A 76 0.79 -1.73 -5.80
N TYR A 77 -0.04 -0.99 -6.52
CA TYR A 77 -1.42 -1.39 -6.77
C TYR A 77 -1.50 -2.74 -7.50
N ARG A 78 -0.68 -2.93 -8.54
CA ARG A 78 -0.58 -4.20 -9.26
C ARG A 78 -0.12 -5.34 -8.37
N SER A 79 0.85 -5.12 -7.49
CA SER A 79 1.34 -6.15 -6.57
C SER A 79 0.30 -6.60 -5.56
N ILE A 80 -0.60 -5.70 -5.14
CA ILE A 80 -1.61 -6.00 -4.13
C ILE A 80 -2.87 -6.61 -4.75
N PHE A 81 -3.34 -6.06 -5.88
CA PHE A 81 -4.64 -6.41 -6.45
C PHE A 81 -4.57 -7.19 -7.77
N LEU A 82 -3.37 -7.41 -8.30
CA LEU A 82 -3.13 -8.06 -9.60
C LEU A 82 -3.90 -7.39 -10.75
N LYS A 83 -4.14 -6.08 -10.63
CA LYS A 83 -4.87 -5.26 -11.60
C LYS A 83 -4.06 -4.04 -11.97
N GLU A 84 -4.21 -3.60 -13.21
CA GLU A 84 -3.64 -2.34 -13.68
C GLU A 84 -4.57 -1.17 -13.41
N ILE A 85 -4.00 -0.02 -13.12
CA ILE A 85 -4.73 1.25 -13.03
C ILE A 85 -4.86 1.81 -14.45
N THR A 86 -6.07 2.12 -14.88
CA THR A 86 -6.38 2.62 -16.24
C THR A 86 -6.21 4.14 -16.39
N THR A 87 -5.62 4.81 -15.40
CA THR A 87 -5.54 6.28 -15.38
C THR A 87 -4.58 6.77 -16.47
N PRO A 88 -4.99 7.74 -17.31
CA PRO A 88 -4.10 8.34 -18.30
C PRO A 88 -2.87 8.98 -17.65
N ILE A 89 -1.70 8.86 -18.29
CA ILE A 89 -0.42 9.36 -17.73
C ILE A 89 -0.51 10.85 -17.35
N ALA A 90 -1.09 11.69 -18.21
CA ALA A 90 -1.23 13.11 -17.92
C ALA A 90 -2.04 13.37 -16.64
N HIS A 91 -3.12 12.61 -16.44
CA HIS A 91 -3.92 12.69 -15.22
C HIS A 91 -3.14 12.17 -14.02
N GLY A 92 -2.44 11.04 -14.14
CA GLY A 92 -1.58 10.52 -13.07
C GLY A 92 -0.50 11.52 -12.65
N MET A 93 0.14 12.19 -13.61
CA MET A 93 1.15 13.21 -13.34
C MET A 93 0.58 14.45 -12.65
N PHE A 94 -0.65 14.87 -13.01
CA PHE A 94 -1.36 15.94 -12.33
C PHE A 94 -1.67 15.58 -10.86
N GLU A 95 -2.15 14.37 -10.62
CA GLU A 95 -2.40 13.89 -9.26
C GLU A 95 -1.11 13.78 -8.44
N MET A 96 0.02 13.43 -9.07
CA MET A 96 1.32 13.45 -8.40
C MET A 96 1.78 14.87 -8.06
N ALA A 97 1.56 15.86 -8.94
CA ALA A 97 1.86 17.25 -8.61
C ALA A 97 1.05 17.71 -7.39
N THR A 98 -0.26 17.41 -7.39
CA THR A 98 -1.15 17.70 -6.27
C THR A 98 -0.67 17.04 -4.97
N LEU A 99 -0.24 15.78 -5.03
CA LEU A 99 0.27 15.07 -3.86
C LEU A 99 1.50 15.76 -3.26
N PHE A 100 2.45 16.12 -4.11
CA PHE A 100 3.66 16.82 -3.71
C PHE A 100 3.34 18.14 -3.03
N ASP A 101 2.44 18.94 -3.62
CA ASP A 101 2.03 20.22 -3.06
C ASP A 101 1.37 20.05 -1.68
N LEU A 102 0.51 19.05 -1.53
CA LEU A 102 -0.17 18.75 -0.27
C LEU A 102 0.82 18.30 0.82
N ILE A 103 1.76 17.41 0.50
CA ILE A 103 2.76 16.96 1.48
C ILE A 103 3.70 18.10 1.86
N ASN A 104 4.22 18.84 0.88
CA ASN A 104 5.12 19.96 1.11
C ASN A 104 4.48 21.03 2.02
N SER A 105 3.23 21.40 1.72
CA SER A 105 2.50 22.43 2.47
C SER A 105 2.24 22.04 3.94
N ASN A 106 2.18 20.75 4.25
CA ASN A 106 1.76 20.28 5.58
C ASN A 106 2.90 19.75 6.46
N VAL A 107 3.91 19.12 5.86
CA VAL A 107 5.03 18.52 6.60
C VAL A 107 6.15 19.54 6.83
N LYS A 108 6.25 20.59 6.00
CA LYS A 108 7.31 21.61 6.08
C LYS A 108 8.72 20.99 6.13
N VAL A 109 8.93 19.95 5.32
CA VAL A 109 10.24 19.36 5.12
C VAL A 109 11.06 20.24 4.18
N ASP A 110 12.36 20.26 4.39
CA ASP A 110 13.28 20.81 3.40
C ASP A 110 13.09 20.10 2.05
N GLU A 111 13.32 20.83 0.96
CA GLU A 111 13.11 20.33 -0.40
C GLU A 111 13.88 19.03 -0.66
N ASP A 112 15.05 18.89 -0.03
CA ASP A 112 15.92 17.70 -0.07
C ASP A 112 15.30 16.43 0.54
N HIS A 113 14.26 16.57 1.37
CA HIS A 113 13.57 15.46 2.06
C HIS A 113 12.12 15.26 1.58
N LEU A 114 11.66 16.08 0.62
CA LEU A 114 10.28 16.02 0.14
C LEU A 114 9.99 14.68 -0.55
N ASN A 115 10.94 14.17 -1.33
CA ASN A 115 10.81 12.90 -2.04
C ASN A 115 10.64 11.73 -1.07
N GLU A 116 11.41 11.69 0.00
CA GLU A 116 11.32 10.70 1.07
C GLU A 116 9.99 10.78 1.79
N ALA A 117 9.51 11.99 2.08
CA ALA A 117 8.21 12.21 2.72
C ALA A 117 7.05 11.72 1.84
N VAL A 118 7.08 12.04 0.54
CA VAL A 118 6.07 11.57 -0.43
C VAL A 118 6.14 10.05 -0.57
N HIS A 119 7.33 9.47 -0.66
CA HIS A 119 7.52 8.02 -0.70
C HIS A 119 6.94 7.35 0.56
N GLY A 120 7.28 7.88 1.74
CA GLY A 120 6.79 7.40 3.03
C GLY A 120 5.27 7.48 3.13
N TYR A 121 4.66 8.54 2.60
CA TYR A 121 3.20 8.66 2.52
C TYR A 121 2.59 7.58 1.63
N ILE A 122 3.14 7.34 0.43
CA ILE A 122 2.65 6.30 -0.48
C ILE A 122 2.74 4.92 0.19
N GLU A 123 3.87 4.59 0.81
CA GLU A 123 4.04 3.36 1.58
C GLU A 123 2.98 3.22 2.69
N TRP A 124 2.78 4.28 3.47
CA TRP A 124 1.79 4.32 4.54
C TRP A 124 0.36 4.16 4.01
N TYR A 125 0.01 4.85 2.94
CA TYR A 125 -1.32 4.85 2.33
C TYR A 125 -1.68 3.44 1.84
N PHE A 126 -0.76 2.78 1.14
CA PHE A 126 -0.96 1.40 0.69
C PHE A 126 -0.90 0.39 1.85
N GLY A 127 -0.18 0.68 2.93
CA GLY A 127 -0.15 -0.18 4.12
C GLY A 127 -1.41 -0.09 4.98
N LYS A 128 -2.08 1.08 5.03
CA LYS A 128 -3.18 1.34 5.97
C LYS A 128 -4.53 1.64 5.33
N TYR A 129 -4.57 2.32 4.18
CA TYR A 129 -5.79 2.98 3.70
C TYR A 129 -6.37 2.36 2.43
N ILE A 130 -5.53 1.72 1.60
CA ILE A 130 -5.95 1.24 0.27
C ILE A 130 -7.08 0.21 0.31
N TYR A 131 -7.07 -0.71 1.29
CA TYR A 131 -8.09 -1.75 1.42
C TYR A 131 -9.46 -1.15 1.77
N ASP A 132 -9.49 -0.22 2.72
CA ASP A 132 -10.72 0.45 3.15
C ASP A 132 -11.36 1.23 2.00
N VAL A 133 -10.55 1.87 1.16
CA VAL A 133 -11.03 2.58 -0.04
C VAL A 133 -11.65 1.60 -1.03
N ILE A 134 -11.01 0.47 -1.31
CA ILE A 134 -11.55 -0.53 -2.23
C ILE A 134 -12.81 -1.20 -1.68
N GLU A 135 -12.85 -1.49 -0.38
CA GLU A 135 -14.06 -2.04 0.25
C GLU A 135 -15.23 -1.07 0.11
N LYS A 136 -14.99 0.23 0.35
CA LYS A 136 -16.04 1.25 0.31
C LYS A 136 -16.49 1.61 -1.11
N PHE A 137 -15.57 1.71 -2.06
CA PHE A 137 -15.86 2.22 -3.40
C PHE A 137 -15.82 1.15 -4.50
N SER A 138 -15.46 -0.10 -4.16
CA SER A 138 -15.28 -1.24 -5.08
C SER A 138 -14.19 -1.06 -6.15
N HIS A 139 -13.57 0.11 -6.23
CA HIS A 139 -12.49 0.42 -7.16
C HIS A 139 -11.59 1.50 -6.55
N TRP A 140 -10.37 1.61 -7.09
CA TRP A 140 -9.42 2.64 -6.69
C TRP A 140 -9.00 3.48 -7.90
N GLN A 141 -8.75 4.76 -7.67
CA GLN A 141 -8.29 5.72 -8.67
C GLN A 141 -7.13 6.53 -8.08
N ILE A 142 -6.19 6.98 -8.92
CA ILE A 142 -4.99 7.70 -8.46
C ILE A 142 -5.33 8.91 -7.61
N LYS A 143 -6.37 9.67 -7.97
CA LYS A 143 -6.86 10.82 -7.20
C LYS A 143 -7.18 10.52 -5.73
N PHE A 144 -7.51 9.27 -5.39
CA PHE A 144 -7.79 8.89 -3.99
C PHE A 144 -6.56 8.93 -3.10
N ILE A 145 -5.35 8.95 -3.68
CA ILE A 145 -4.12 9.18 -2.91
C ILE A 145 -4.07 10.59 -2.34
N ASN A 146 -4.79 11.54 -2.95
CA ASN A 146 -4.87 12.93 -2.53
C ASN A 146 -6.02 13.19 -1.52
N HIS A 147 -6.62 12.13 -0.97
CA HIS A 147 -7.75 12.27 -0.06
C HIS A 147 -7.35 13.04 1.22
N PRO A 148 -7.98 14.19 1.53
CA PRO A 148 -7.55 15.07 2.62
C PRO A 148 -7.46 14.37 3.98
N GLN A 149 -8.39 13.47 4.28
CA GLN A 149 -8.39 12.72 5.53
C GLN A 149 -7.19 11.77 5.64
N ALA A 150 -6.79 11.13 4.53
CA ALA A 150 -5.66 10.20 4.53
C ALA A 150 -4.35 10.97 4.77
N ILE A 151 -4.17 12.10 4.08
CA ILE A 151 -3.03 13.01 4.25
C ILE A 151 -2.96 13.54 5.69
N SER A 152 -4.08 14.08 6.21
CA SER A 152 -4.15 14.58 7.58
C SER A 152 -3.80 13.50 8.61
N THR A 153 -4.31 12.28 8.44
CA THR A 153 -4.03 11.16 9.33
C THR A 153 -2.55 10.77 9.29
N PHE A 154 -1.96 10.74 8.09
CA PHE A 154 -0.52 10.51 7.94
C PHE A 154 0.30 11.58 8.67
N ILE A 155 0.01 12.86 8.43
CA ILE A 155 0.73 13.97 9.07
C ILE A 155 0.61 13.90 10.59
N ASN A 156 -0.57 13.63 11.12
CA ASN A 156 -0.77 13.47 12.56
C ASN A 156 0.03 12.29 13.11
N SER A 157 0.06 11.17 12.38
CA SER A 157 0.87 10.02 12.77
C SER A 157 2.37 10.30 12.81
N LEU A 158 2.88 11.20 11.94
CA LEU A 158 4.26 11.69 12.01
C LEU A 158 4.49 12.56 13.25
N ARG A 159 3.55 13.45 13.58
CA ARG A 159 3.67 14.35 14.75
C ARG A 159 3.65 13.60 16.08
N GLU A 160 2.79 12.60 16.19
CA GLU A 160 2.65 11.77 17.39
C GLU A 160 3.85 10.84 17.63
N SER A 161 4.63 10.54 16.58
CA SER A 161 5.76 9.61 16.65
C SER A 161 7.13 10.27 16.87
N HIS A 162 7.20 11.59 17.15
CA HIS A 162 8.46 12.35 17.26
C HIS A 162 9.40 12.05 16.07
N PHE A 163 8.89 12.25 14.86
CA PHE A 163 9.54 11.77 13.65
C PHE A 163 10.70 12.65 13.20
N ASP A 164 11.88 12.03 13.11
CA ASP A 164 13.09 12.56 12.47
C ASP A 164 13.13 12.01 11.04
N ALA A 165 12.95 12.87 10.03
CA ALA A 165 12.71 12.47 8.64
C ALA A 165 13.84 11.63 8.02
N GLY A 166 15.08 11.77 8.54
CA GLY A 166 16.23 10.94 8.16
C GLY A 166 16.18 9.49 8.68
N SER A 167 15.19 9.14 9.50
CA SER A 167 15.07 7.83 10.15
C SER A 167 14.15 6.83 9.42
N MET A 168 13.60 7.15 8.24
CA MET A 168 12.70 6.23 7.52
C MET A 168 13.36 4.94 7.00
N ILE A 169 14.70 4.81 7.07
CA ILE A 169 15.41 3.55 6.86
C ILE A 169 15.76 2.87 8.20
N LYS A 170 15.08 3.20 9.31
CA LYS A 170 15.09 2.35 10.50
C LYS A 170 13.89 1.42 10.40
N LYS A 171 14.18 0.12 10.22
CA LYS A 171 13.23 -1.01 10.28
C LYS A 171 12.00 -0.63 11.10
N ASN A 172 10.85 -0.47 10.45
CA ASN A 172 9.59 -0.11 11.10
C ASN A 172 9.49 -0.81 12.45
N LYS A 173 9.51 -0.03 13.53
CA LYS A 173 9.46 -0.58 14.89
C LYS A 173 8.13 -1.34 15.01
N ILE A 174 8.20 -2.66 15.01
CA ILE A 174 7.02 -3.52 15.17
C ILE A 174 6.50 -3.30 16.60
N THR A 175 5.32 -2.70 16.71
CA THR A 175 4.62 -2.53 18.00
C THR A 175 3.60 -3.64 18.20
N LYS A 176 3.22 -3.86 19.47
CA LYS A 176 2.20 -4.86 19.82
C LYS A 176 0.86 -4.55 19.12
N ASP A 177 0.43 -3.29 19.15
CA ASP A 177 -0.86 -2.87 18.56
C ASP A 177 -0.94 -3.18 17.06
N LEU A 178 0.16 -3.00 16.32
CA LEU A 178 0.23 -3.34 14.89
C LEU A 178 0.10 -4.84 14.64
N LEU A 179 0.68 -5.67 15.52
CA LEU A 179 0.54 -7.12 15.46
C LEU A 179 -0.88 -7.56 15.85
N ASP A 180 -1.48 -6.93 16.86
CA ASP A 180 -2.86 -7.16 17.28
C ASP A 180 -3.84 -6.88 16.13
N ILE A 181 -3.68 -5.73 15.44
CA ILE A 181 -4.52 -5.36 14.30
C ILE A 181 -4.38 -6.38 13.16
N ALA A 182 -3.15 -6.77 12.82
CA ALA A 182 -2.91 -7.71 11.74
C ALA A 182 -3.42 -9.11 12.05
N TYR A 183 -3.28 -9.55 13.31
CA TYR A 183 -3.78 -10.84 13.79
C TYR A 183 -5.31 -10.95 13.74
N ARG A 184 -6.03 -9.86 14.05
CA ARG A 184 -7.51 -9.79 13.94
C ARG A 184 -8.01 -9.85 12.50
N GLY A 185 -7.13 -9.61 11.53
CA GLY A 185 -7.43 -9.78 10.12
C GLY A 185 -7.45 -11.26 9.72
N THR A 186 -6.77 -11.58 8.62
CA THR A 186 -6.66 -12.96 8.14
C THR A 186 -5.23 -13.48 8.25
N PRO A 187 -5.01 -14.79 8.38
CA PRO A 187 -3.66 -15.38 8.42
C PRO A 187 -2.79 -14.97 7.23
N GLU A 188 -3.38 -14.89 6.03
CA GLU A 188 -2.70 -14.48 4.80
C GLU A 188 -2.19 -13.05 4.92
N LYS A 189 -3.04 -12.13 5.38
CA LYS A 189 -2.69 -10.71 5.56
C LYS A 189 -1.61 -10.55 6.62
N PHE A 190 -1.68 -11.33 7.70
CA PHE A 190 -0.70 -11.22 8.77
C PHE A 190 0.69 -11.69 8.31
N ILE A 191 0.75 -12.81 7.59
CA ILE A 191 2.00 -13.36 7.03
C ILE A 191 2.58 -12.48 5.93
N SER A 192 1.76 -11.92 5.04
CA SER A 192 2.25 -11.04 3.96
C SER A 192 2.85 -9.74 4.50
N MET A 193 2.42 -9.26 5.67
CA MET A 193 2.95 -8.04 6.28
C MET A 193 4.23 -8.27 7.09
N TYR A 194 4.30 -9.35 7.86
CA TYR A 194 5.36 -9.54 8.87
C TYR A 194 6.23 -10.80 8.67
N GLY A 195 5.87 -11.64 7.70
CA GLY A 195 6.58 -12.89 7.45
C GLY A 195 6.40 -13.91 8.57
N ILE A 196 7.12 -15.03 8.45
CA ILE A 196 6.90 -16.24 9.25
C ILE A 196 7.32 -16.04 10.70
N ILE A 197 8.53 -15.51 10.93
CA ILE A 197 9.16 -15.54 12.25
C ILE A 197 8.53 -14.54 13.22
N ILE A 198 8.15 -13.35 12.74
CA ILE A 198 7.45 -12.35 13.56
C ILE A 198 6.06 -12.86 13.94
N VAL A 199 5.32 -13.41 12.98
CA VAL A 199 3.99 -14.00 13.22
C VAL A 199 4.11 -15.14 14.24
N TYR A 200 5.05 -16.07 14.04
CA TYR A 200 5.28 -17.16 14.98
C TYR A 200 5.59 -16.66 16.40
N GLY A 201 6.52 -15.72 16.53
CA GLY A 201 6.90 -15.16 17.83
C GLY A 201 5.73 -14.47 18.52
N TYR A 202 4.86 -13.80 17.76
CA TYR A 202 3.64 -13.19 18.28
C TYR A 202 2.60 -14.22 18.74
N LEU A 203 2.36 -15.28 17.96
CA LEU A 203 1.42 -16.34 18.33
C LEU A 203 1.87 -17.07 19.61
N ARG A 204 3.17 -17.34 19.74
CA ARG A 204 3.75 -18.03 20.90
C ARG A 204 3.81 -17.14 22.14
N ALA A 205 4.43 -15.97 22.02
CA ALA A 205 4.69 -15.11 23.19
C ALA A 205 3.57 -14.11 23.49
N GLY A 206 2.81 -13.70 22.47
CA GLY A 206 1.71 -12.75 22.60
C GLY A 206 0.37 -13.42 22.86
N GLN A 207 0.05 -14.48 22.09
CA GLN A 207 -1.23 -15.19 22.18
C GLN A 207 -1.17 -16.50 22.99
N GLY A 208 0.03 -16.96 23.38
CA GLY A 208 0.20 -18.16 24.19
C GLY A 208 -0.14 -19.46 23.48
N LEU A 209 -0.20 -19.47 22.15
CA LEU A 209 -0.55 -20.67 21.38
C LEU A 209 0.56 -21.73 21.45
N SER A 210 0.20 -23.01 21.31
CA SER A 210 1.19 -24.10 21.21
C SER A 210 2.04 -23.99 19.92
N VAL A 211 3.15 -24.72 19.87
CA VAL A 211 3.99 -24.79 18.65
C VAL A 211 3.16 -25.27 17.47
N ASP A 212 2.42 -26.37 17.64
CA ASP A 212 1.62 -26.98 16.58
C ASP A 212 0.50 -26.04 16.10
N ALA A 213 -0.20 -25.38 17.02
CA ALA A 213 -1.25 -24.42 16.65
C ALA A 213 -0.67 -23.21 15.89
N SER A 214 0.49 -22.71 16.34
CA SER A 214 1.17 -21.60 15.67
C SER A 214 1.66 -21.98 14.27
N VAL A 215 2.22 -23.20 14.13
CA VAL A 215 2.66 -23.75 12.85
C VAL A 215 1.48 -23.99 11.92
N SER A 216 0.36 -24.53 12.42
CA SER A 216 -0.85 -24.75 11.63
C SER A 216 -1.40 -23.43 11.09
N TYR A 217 -1.49 -22.40 11.95
CA TYR A 217 -1.92 -21.07 11.53
C TYR A 217 -1.05 -20.51 10.40
N ILE A 218 0.28 -20.65 10.53
CA ILE A 218 1.23 -20.19 9.51
C ILE A 218 1.10 -21.02 8.22
N LYS A 219 0.99 -22.35 8.33
CA LYS A 219 0.80 -23.24 7.17
C LYS A 219 -0.44 -22.84 6.38
N ASP A 220 -1.56 -22.65 7.06
CA ASP A 220 -2.83 -22.27 6.44
C ASP A 220 -2.71 -20.93 5.71
N GLY A 221 -2.09 -19.93 6.36
CA GLY A 221 -1.88 -18.62 5.72
C GLY A 221 -0.96 -18.69 4.50
N ILE A 222 0.14 -19.46 4.54
CA ILE A 222 1.03 -19.66 3.39
C ILE A 222 0.29 -20.37 2.25
N LEU A 223 -0.44 -21.45 2.54
CA LEU A 223 -1.17 -22.21 1.54
C LEU A 223 -2.19 -21.33 0.81
N ARG A 224 -2.92 -20.50 1.55
CA ARG A 224 -3.92 -19.60 0.98
C ARG A 224 -3.28 -18.46 0.18
N LEU A 225 -2.18 -17.87 0.67
CA LEU A 225 -1.38 -16.90 -0.09
C LEU A 225 -0.88 -17.48 -1.42
N CYS A 226 -0.26 -18.65 -1.39
CA CYS A 226 0.25 -19.31 -2.59
C CYS A 226 -0.88 -19.73 -3.54
N LYS A 227 -1.99 -20.28 -3.02
CA LYS A 227 -3.16 -20.69 -3.82
C LYS A 227 -3.82 -19.51 -4.53
N SER A 228 -3.82 -18.33 -3.90
CA SER A 228 -4.35 -17.11 -4.50
C SER A 228 -3.49 -16.57 -5.66
N GLY A 229 -2.26 -17.05 -5.81
CA GLY A 229 -1.30 -16.55 -6.79
C GLY A 229 -0.75 -15.15 -6.49
N ILE A 230 -1.16 -14.53 -5.38
CA ILE A 230 -0.73 -13.19 -4.98
C ILE A 230 0.73 -13.21 -4.50
N PHE A 231 1.12 -14.26 -3.78
CA PHE A 231 2.48 -14.42 -3.27
C PHE A 231 3.06 -15.78 -3.66
N THR A 232 4.33 -15.78 -4.04
CA THR A 232 5.15 -16.99 -4.08
C THR A 232 5.76 -17.26 -2.71
N LEU A 233 6.13 -18.51 -2.46
CA LEU A 233 6.83 -18.89 -1.22
C LEU A 233 8.14 -18.11 -1.04
N ASP A 234 8.86 -17.85 -2.13
CA ASP A 234 10.11 -17.06 -2.09
C ASP A 234 9.85 -15.61 -1.64
N GLN A 235 8.76 -14.98 -2.09
CA GLN A 235 8.40 -13.63 -1.63
C GLN A 235 8.06 -13.60 -0.12
N ILE A 236 7.39 -14.62 0.39
CA ILE A 236 7.12 -14.76 1.83
C ILE A 236 8.42 -14.90 2.63
N ILE A 237 9.39 -15.63 2.09
CA ILE A 237 10.72 -15.78 2.68
C ILE A 237 11.48 -14.45 2.67
N ASP A 238 11.40 -13.67 1.59
CA ASP A 238 12.03 -12.35 1.51
C ASP A 238 11.46 -11.39 2.55
N ILE A 239 10.13 -11.36 2.71
CA ILE A 239 9.46 -10.59 3.77
C ILE A 239 9.95 -11.04 5.15
N THR A 240 10.01 -12.35 5.38
CA THR A 240 10.51 -12.91 6.64
C THR A 240 11.92 -12.40 6.93
N ASN A 241 12.83 -12.54 5.96
CA ASN A 241 14.23 -12.16 6.08
C ASN A 241 14.47 -10.65 6.29
N LYS A 242 13.54 -9.78 5.86
CA LYS A 242 13.61 -8.33 6.07
C LYS A 242 13.73 -7.95 7.55
N TYR A 243 13.16 -8.76 8.44
CA TYR A 243 13.16 -8.49 9.88
C TYR A 243 14.37 -9.09 10.61
N SER A 244 15.18 -9.92 9.95
CA SER A 244 16.41 -10.48 10.52
C SER A 244 17.47 -9.39 10.75
N PRO A 245 18.26 -9.41 11.84
CA PRO A 245 18.20 -10.35 12.96
C PRO A 245 17.02 -10.09 13.91
N TYR A 246 16.48 -11.16 14.50
CA TYR A 246 15.30 -11.18 15.36
C TYR A 246 15.65 -11.05 16.85
N PRO A 247 14.69 -10.68 17.71
CA PRO A 247 14.92 -10.66 19.15
C PRO A 247 15.34 -12.03 19.71
N SER A 248 16.43 -12.11 20.48
CA SER A 248 16.93 -13.36 21.11
C SER A 248 15.89 -14.16 21.89
N LYS A 249 14.88 -13.50 22.47
CA LYS A 249 13.76 -14.18 23.14
C LYS A 249 13.00 -15.16 22.23
N PHE A 250 13.03 -14.98 20.91
CA PHE A 250 12.37 -15.90 19.97
C PHE A 250 13.07 -17.25 19.87
N ASN A 251 14.37 -17.31 20.16
CA ASN A 251 15.11 -18.58 20.20
C ASN A 251 14.52 -19.57 21.22
N LYS A 252 13.98 -19.04 22.33
CA LYS A 252 13.39 -19.84 23.41
C LYS A 252 11.95 -20.32 23.14
N LEU A 253 11.37 -19.99 21.99
CA LEU A 253 9.96 -20.25 21.71
C LEU A 253 9.70 -21.58 20.95
N GLY A 254 10.74 -22.34 20.64
CA GLY A 254 10.64 -23.54 19.78
C GLY A 254 10.69 -23.20 18.29
N LEU A 255 11.41 -22.13 17.92
CA LEU A 255 11.47 -21.66 16.55
C LEU A 255 12.11 -22.68 15.60
N ASP A 256 13.12 -23.43 16.06
CA ASP A 256 13.79 -24.44 15.24
C ASP A 256 12.83 -25.57 14.84
N ASP A 257 12.04 -26.07 15.81
CA ASP A 257 11.01 -27.09 15.56
C ASP A 257 9.94 -26.57 14.58
N ALA A 258 9.54 -25.30 14.73
CA ALA A 258 8.56 -24.68 13.84
C ALA A 258 9.10 -24.56 12.40
N ILE A 259 10.35 -24.11 12.25
CA ILE A 259 11.00 -23.99 10.94
C ILE A 259 11.21 -25.37 10.32
N MET A 260 11.60 -26.38 11.10
CA MET A 260 11.74 -27.75 10.60
C MET A 260 10.39 -28.33 10.13
N ASN A 261 9.31 -28.11 10.89
CA ASN A 261 7.96 -28.51 10.50
C ASN A 261 7.49 -27.82 9.21
N LEU A 262 7.80 -26.55 9.04
CA LEU A 262 7.48 -25.80 7.82
C LEU A 262 8.34 -26.27 6.64
N LYS A 263 9.62 -26.58 6.85
CA LYS A 263 10.51 -27.17 5.83
C LYS A 263 10.02 -28.53 5.34
N ASN A 264 9.59 -29.39 6.25
CA ASN A 264 9.06 -30.70 5.89
C ASN A 264 7.79 -30.59 5.03
N HIS A 265 7.02 -29.53 5.20
CA HIS A 265 5.76 -29.33 4.48
C HIS A 265 5.94 -28.58 3.15
N PHE A 266 6.73 -27.50 3.12
CA PHE A 266 6.89 -26.62 1.96
C PHE A 266 8.20 -26.85 1.18
N GLY A 267 9.05 -27.76 1.64
CA GLY A 267 10.26 -28.19 0.96
C GLY A 267 11.45 -27.25 1.11
N VAL A 268 12.44 -27.47 0.22
CA VAL A 268 13.80 -26.91 0.29
C VAL A 268 13.84 -25.39 0.25
N SER A 269 12.84 -24.73 -0.35
CA SER A 269 12.77 -23.26 -0.42
C SER A 269 12.82 -22.61 0.97
N MET A 270 12.25 -23.25 2.00
CA MET A 270 12.30 -22.76 3.38
C MET A 270 13.71 -22.73 3.98
N ASN A 271 14.71 -23.36 3.36
CA ASN A 271 16.12 -23.25 3.78
C ASN A 271 16.70 -21.85 3.56
N LYS A 272 16.06 -21.01 2.74
CA LYS A 272 16.46 -19.63 2.50
C LYS A 272 16.12 -18.69 3.66
N ILE A 273 15.38 -19.14 4.68
CA ILE A 273 15.07 -18.34 5.87
C ILE A 273 16.33 -18.15 6.71
N ARG A 274 16.76 -16.90 6.88
CA ARG A 274 17.95 -16.50 7.64
C ARG A 274 17.57 -16.20 9.10
N VAL A 275 17.63 -17.23 9.93
CA VAL A 275 17.45 -17.09 11.38
C VAL A 275 18.74 -16.57 12.00
N LYS A 276 18.76 -15.29 12.35
CA LYS A 276 19.84 -14.66 13.14
C LYS A 276 19.19 -13.93 14.30
N PHE A 277 19.83 -13.91 15.46
CA PHE A 277 19.31 -13.23 16.65
C PHE A 277 20.18 -12.03 17.02
N GLN A 278 19.53 -11.00 17.60
CA GLN A 278 20.16 -9.84 18.25
C GLN A 278 20.35 -10.11 19.74
#